data_AF-A0A1Z5KTB7-F1
#
_entry.id   AF-A0A1Z5KTB7-F1
#
_cell.length_a   1.000
_cell.length_b   1.000
_cell.length_c   1.000
_cell.angle_alpha   90.00
_cell.angle_beta   90.00
_cell.angle_gamma   90.00
#
_symmetry.space_group_name_H-M   'P 1'
#
loop_
_entity.id
_entity.type
_entity.pdbx_description
1 polymer ?
#
loop_
_entity_poly.entity_id
_entity_poly.type
_entity_poly.pdbx_seq_one_letter_code
_entity_poly.pdbx_strand_id
1 'polypeptide(L)'
;MSLEDISKDLVQHGYQWKKKQQQQPENESQEIFTTTTSLVKVPGCTANVHIQLVLTSDSSTTRNSRTIQSLQGTADALVSQGLVAVIASCVEQQSEDTIGQISAESITARLGLQQHLSPGRNDGVASLWRILHQSLQSSFPASSTTSAKTIKYSQQPSVALLLSGGVDSSVALRLLLQQNYRVTAFYLKIWLQDENAHLGGTCPWEEDWKICQQVCEQADVPLRAISLQQEYHERVVEYAMEQASLGRTPNPDILCNSRIKFGCFYDVLMSQQSEQFDYIATGHYARVERDDNGVSVCLFRAPDAIKDQSYFLCTLTQEQLQKTLFPLGHLEKTQVRQLADEFELPNRHRPDSQGLCFLGQVKFDQFLKSYLGTQPGSVVDAVTGDVIGQHQGVWFHTIGQRKGIGKALNPQATARGPWYVVSKDPVKRIVYCTNQYELFDAQRKRVELEDVTWMSGQVPAMVSDGNACRLTMKLRHGPRLARGLLQLNDAEPSKGTVELEQMDSGLAPGQYVVFYADDGECLGSGIMSESQWNRPICLETQAVEQLTS
;
A
#
# COMPACT_ATOMS: atom_id res chain seq x y z
N MET A 1 -39.16 -25.78 1.93
CA MET A 1 -38.28 -24.81 1.25
C MET A 1 -38.33 -23.47 1.95
N SER A 2 -37.73 -23.37 3.13
CA SER A 2 -37.20 -22.07 3.61
C SER A 2 -35.90 -21.75 2.84
N LEU A 3 -35.24 -20.63 3.17
CA LEU A 3 -33.85 -20.39 2.74
C LEU A 3 -32.92 -21.58 3.06
N GLU A 4 -33.20 -22.32 4.14
CA GLU A 4 -32.41 -23.46 4.59
C GLU A 4 -32.51 -24.69 3.66
N ASP A 5 -33.57 -24.84 2.87
CA ASP A 5 -33.65 -25.96 1.91
C ASP A 5 -33.15 -25.58 0.53
N ILE A 6 -33.23 -24.30 0.14
CA ILE A 6 -32.49 -23.77 -1.01
C ILE A 6 -30.97 -23.95 -0.74
N SER A 7 -30.57 -23.78 0.52
CA SER A 7 -29.22 -24.11 1.03
C SER A 7 -28.88 -25.61 1.05
N LYS A 8 -29.84 -26.54 0.89
CA LYS A 8 -29.59 -28.00 0.88
C LYS A 8 -29.39 -28.57 -0.53
N ASP A 9 -30.20 -28.15 -1.51
CA ASP A 9 -30.13 -28.72 -2.86
C ASP A 9 -28.85 -28.25 -3.60
N LEU A 10 -28.49 -26.97 -3.43
CA LEU A 10 -27.21 -26.41 -3.91
C LEU A 10 -25.96 -27.08 -3.31
N VAL A 11 -26.10 -27.71 -2.15
CA VAL A 11 -25.00 -28.41 -1.45
C VAL A 11 -24.76 -29.83 -1.99
N GLN A 12 -25.74 -30.48 -2.63
CA GLN A 12 -25.66 -31.92 -2.89
C GLN A 12 -25.12 -32.31 -4.27
N HIS A 13 -25.37 -31.52 -5.33
CA HIS A 13 -25.12 -31.96 -6.73
C HIS A 13 -24.27 -31.03 -7.61
N GLY A 14 -23.84 -29.86 -7.10
CA GLY A 14 -22.89 -28.98 -7.80
C GLY A 14 -23.49 -28.14 -8.94
N TYR A 15 -24.15 -27.02 -8.57
CA TYR A 15 -24.76 -26.01 -9.46
C TYR A 15 -26.01 -26.54 -10.23
N GLN A 16 -26.96 -25.78 -10.80
CA GLN A 16 -27.27 -24.33 -10.92
C GLN A 16 -28.81 -24.11 -10.76
N TRP A 17 -29.29 -22.86 -10.73
CA TRP A 17 -30.74 -22.50 -10.79
C TRP A 17 -31.07 -21.53 -11.94
N LYS A 18 -32.27 -21.62 -12.57
CA LYS A 18 -32.70 -20.74 -13.70
C LYS A 18 -34.22 -20.69 -13.97
N LYS A 19 -34.72 -19.45 -14.23
CA LYS A 19 -35.87 -18.91 -15.07
C LYS A 19 -36.82 -19.88 -15.80
N LYS A 20 -38.08 -19.54 -16.18
CA LYS A 20 -38.77 -18.27 -16.63
C LYS A 20 -40.33 -18.43 -16.40
N GLN A 21 -41.35 -17.69 -16.89
CA GLN A 21 -41.51 -16.63 -17.92
C GLN A 21 -42.46 -15.44 -17.56
N GLN A 22 -43.70 -15.35 -18.08
CA GLN A 22 -44.49 -14.09 -18.20
C GLN A 22 -46.01 -14.31 -18.37
N GLN A 23 -46.84 -13.37 -17.87
CA GLN A 23 -47.89 -12.65 -18.63
C GLN A 23 -48.39 -11.40 -17.85
N GLN A 24 -49.00 -10.42 -18.54
CA GLN A 24 -49.58 -9.14 -18.05
C GLN A 24 -51.09 -9.10 -18.41
N PRO A 25 -51.92 -8.12 -17.97
CA PRO A 25 -51.67 -6.84 -17.25
C PRO A 25 -52.29 -6.86 -15.81
N GLU A 26 -52.41 -5.81 -14.98
CA GLU A 26 -52.78 -4.38 -15.16
C GLU A 26 -52.09 -3.41 -14.17
N ASN A 27 -51.98 -2.14 -14.60
CA ASN A 27 -51.81 -0.91 -13.82
C ASN A 27 -51.14 -0.95 -12.43
N GLU A 28 -49.81 -0.86 -12.41
CA GLU A 28 -49.11 0.22 -11.67
C GLU A 28 -47.67 0.40 -12.18
N SER A 29 -47.12 1.61 -12.02
CA SER A 29 -45.79 1.95 -12.52
C SER A 29 -44.70 1.52 -11.53
N GLN A 30 -44.12 0.34 -11.73
CA GLN A 30 -43.01 -0.17 -10.90
C GLN A 30 -41.84 -0.67 -11.74
N GLU A 31 -40.62 -0.39 -11.26
CA GLU A 31 -39.38 -0.88 -11.85
C GLU A 31 -39.01 -2.26 -11.29
N ILE A 32 -38.61 -3.19 -12.17
CA ILE A 32 -38.33 -4.58 -11.80
C ILE A 32 -36.89 -4.94 -12.19
N PHE A 33 -36.07 -5.19 -11.18
CA PHE A 33 -34.67 -5.58 -11.30
C PHE A 33 -34.56 -7.08 -11.58
N THR A 34 -33.64 -7.52 -12.47
CA THR A 34 -33.32 -8.96 -12.60
C THR A 34 -31.84 -9.24 -12.86
N THR A 35 -31.23 -10.05 -11.99
CA THR A 35 -29.83 -10.49 -12.07
C THR A 35 -29.66 -11.68 -13.03
N THR A 36 -28.46 -11.87 -13.60
CA THR A 36 -28.06 -13.10 -14.33
C THR A 36 -26.57 -13.36 -14.14
N THR A 37 -26.19 -14.61 -13.85
CA THR A 37 -24.79 -15.05 -13.64
C THR A 37 -24.44 -16.28 -14.49
N SER A 38 -23.15 -16.45 -14.77
CA SER A 38 -22.55 -17.60 -15.46
C SER A 38 -21.25 -18.01 -14.76
N LEU A 39 -20.84 -19.28 -14.92
CA LEU A 39 -19.74 -19.88 -14.16
C LEU A 39 -18.73 -20.58 -15.07
N VAL A 40 -17.45 -20.42 -14.75
CA VAL A 40 -16.35 -21.32 -15.12
C VAL A 40 -15.49 -21.52 -13.86
N LYS A 41 -14.98 -22.73 -13.63
CA LYS A 41 -14.26 -23.10 -12.38
C LYS A 41 -12.78 -23.35 -12.65
N VAL A 42 -11.91 -22.71 -11.87
CA VAL A 42 -10.48 -23.03 -11.76
C VAL A 42 -10.16 -23.27 -10.28
N PRO A 43 -9.66 -24.46 -9.87
CA PRO A 43 -9.29 -24.71 -8.48
C PRO A 43 -8.01 -23.96 -8.08
N GLY A 44 -7.96 -23.42 -6.86
CA GLY A 44 -6.73 -22.94 -6.23
C GLY A 44 -6.39 -21.45 -6.36
N CYS A 45 -7.18 -20.66 -7.10
CA CYS A 45 -6.98 -19.21 -7.23
C CYS A 45 -8.01 -18.40 -6.42
N THR A 46 -7.62 -17.20 -5.97
CA THR A 46 -8.57 -16.15 -5.55
C THR A 46 -9.49 -15.81 -6.72
N ALA A 47 -10.80 -15.96 -6.53
CA ALA A 47 -11.77 -15.88 -7.62
C ALA A 47 -12.32 -14.45 -7.78
N ASN A 48 -12.01 -13.82 -8.91
CA ASN A 48 -12.58 -12.52 -9.28
C ASN A 48 -14.07 -12.66 -9.60
N VAL A 49 -14.94 -12.10 -8.75
CA VAL A 49 -16.40 -12.20 -8.88
C VAL A 49 -16.95 -11.08 -9.75
N HIS A 50 -17.05 -11.32 -11.06
CA HIS A 50 -17.68 -10.38 -11.98
C HIS A 50 -19.21 -10.35 -11.79
N ILE A 51 -19.71 -9.27 -11.20
CA ILE A 51 -21.15 -8.98 -11.05
C ILE A 51 -21.52 -7.92 -12.09
N GLN A 52 -22.58 -8.17 -12.87
CA GLN A 52 -23.14 -7.21 -13.82
C GLN A 52 -24.58 -6.90 -13.40
N LEU A 53 -24.84 -5.64 -13.05
CA LEU A 53 -26.17 -5.13 -12.74
C LEU A 53 -26.73 -4.44 -13.98
N VAL A 54 -27.90 -4.89 -14.44
CA VAL A 54 -28.59 -4.37 -15.62
C VAL A 54 -29.92 -3.80 -15.17
N LEU A 55 -30.10 -2.49 -15.33
CA LEU A 55 -31.40 -1.85 -15.15
C LEU A 55 -32.18 -1.89 -16.46
N THR A 56 -33.48 -2.16 -16.36
CA THR A 56 -34.42 -2.19 -17.48
C THR A 56 -35.68 -1.41 -17.11
N SER A 57 -35.73 -0.15 -17.52
CA SER A 57 -36.95 0.68 -17.46
C SER A 57 -37.90 0.26 -18.59
N ASP A 58 -39.08 -0.29 -18.26
CA ASP A 58 -40.05 -0.74 -19.26
C ASP A 58 -40.92 0.42 -19.80
N SER A 59 -40.26 1.53 -20.14
CA SER A 59 -40.87 2.63 -20.89
C SER A 59 -41.11 2.19 -22.34
N SER A 60 -42.38 2.22 -22.78
CA SER A 60 -42.84 1.58 -24.03
C SER A 60 -42.29 2.16 -25.34
N THR A 61 -41.35 3.10 -25.29
CA THR A 61 -40.53 3.53 -26.45
C THR A 61 -39.06 3.68 -26.04
N THR A 62 -38.16 3.22 -26.92
CA THR A 62 -36.69 3.12 -26.76
C THR A 62 -36.17 2.14 -25.69
N ARG A 63 -35.45 1.10 -26.13
CA ARG A 63 -34.70 0.18 -25.25
C ARG A 63 -33.36 0.79 -24.85
N ASN A 64 -33.33 1.59 -23.79
CA ASN A 64 -32.09 2.09 -23.20
C ASN A 64 -31.62 1.20 -22.03
N SER A 65 -31.13 -0.01 -22.33
CA SER A 65 -30.52 -0.88 -21.32
C SER A 65 -29.15 -0.33 -20.90
N ARG A 66 -29.08 0.44 -19.80
CA ARG A 66 -27.82 0.82 -19.17
C ARG A 66 -27.25 -0.35 -18.38
N THR A 67 -26.05 -0.81 -18.77
CA THR A 67 -25.21 -1.64 -17.93
C THR A 67 -24.52 -0.74 -16.91
N ILE A 68 -24.67 -1.04 -15.62
CA ILE A 68 -23.86 -0.42 -14.56
C ILE A 68 -22.69 -1.36 -14.21
N GLN A 69 -21.62 -0.75 -13.69
CA GLN A 69 -20.25 -1.24 -13.65
C GLN A 69 -20.03 -2.65 -13.08
N SER A 70 -18.92 -3.27 -13.48
CA SER A 70 -18.41 -4.48 -12.83
C SER A 70 -17.72 -4.15 -11.51
N LEU A 71 -18.13 -4.81 -10.43
CA LEU A 71 -17.40 -4.83 -9.18
C LEU A 71 -16.23 -5.83 -9.25
N GLN A 72 -15.15 -5.55 -8.53
CA GLN A 72 -14.02 -6.46 -8.29
C GLN A 72 -13.73 -6.51 -6.78
N GLY A 73 -13.28 -7.67 -6.29
CA GLY A 73 -12.94 -7.87 -4.88
C GLY A 73 -12.44 -9.28 -4.62
N THR A 74 -11.48 -9.41 -3.70
CA THR A 74 -10.86 -10.69 -3.30
C THR A 74 -11.61 -11.31 -2.13
N ALA A 75 -12.59 -12.18 -2.43
CA ALA A 75 -13.35 -12.92 -1.44
C ALA A 75 -13.74 -14.31 -1.97
N ASP A 76 -14.19 -15.22 -1.10
CA ASP A 76 -14.71 -16.51 -1.52
C ASP A 76 -15.95 -16.29 -2.42
N ALA A 77 -15.88 -16.76 -3.66
CA ALA A 77 -16.86 -16.42 -4.69
C ALA A 77 -18.27 -16.93 -4.36
N LEU A 78 -18.38 -18.06 -3.66
CA LEU A 78 -19.68 -18.62 -3.28
C LEU A 78 -20.36 -17.77 -2.20
N VAL A 79 -19.59 -17.33 -1.19
CA VAL A 79 -20.06 -16.42 -0.14
C VAL A 79 -20.45 -15.08 -0.74
N SER A 80 -19.60 -14.53 -1.60
CA SER A 80 -19.82 -13.23 -2.26
C SER A 80 -21.08 -13.24 -3.14
N GLN A 81 -21.29 -14.29 -3.92
CA GLN A 81 -22.50 -14.45 -4.74
C GLN A 81 -23.77 -14.61 -3.89
N GLY A 82 -23.70 -15.34 -2.77
CA GLY A 82 -24.81 -15.48 -1.83
C GLY A 82 -25.21 -14.14 -1.19
N LEU A 83 -24.24 -13.38 -0.68
CA LEU A 83 -24.46 -12.06 -0.09
C LEU A 83 -25.09 -11.07 -1.10
N VAL A 84 -24.63 -11.08 -2.35
CA VAL A 84 -25.16 -10.21 -3.41
C VAL A 84 -26.57 -10.62 -3.87
N ALA A 85 -26.88 -11.92 -3.90
CA ALA A 85 -28.26 -12.39 -4.15
C ALA A 85 -29.22 -11.97 -3.02
N VAL A 86 -28.76 -12.05 -1.77
CA VAL A 86 -29.50 -11.58 -0.59
C VAL A 86 -29.75 -10.07 -0.68
N ILE A 87 -28.72 -9.27 -0.98
CA ILE A 87 -28.87 -7.81 -1.19
C ILE A 87 -29.86 -7.51 -2.32
N ALA A 88 -29.76 -8.20 -3.46
CA ALA A 88 -30.69 -8.01 -4.58
C ALA A 88 -32.15 -8.25 -4.17
N SER A 89 -32.43 -9.33 -3.43
CA SER A 89 -33.78 -9.62 -2.91
C SER A 89 -34.31 -8.59 -1.90
N CYS A 90 -33.44 -7.77 -1.29
CA CYS A 90 -33.84 -6.70 -0.38
C CYS A 90 -34.25 -5.39 -1.10
N VAL A 91 -33.87 -5.24 -2.38
CA VAL A 91 -34.09 -4.04 -3.21
C VAL A 91 -34.94 -4.30 -4.45
N GLU A 92 -35.25 -5.56 -4.76
CA GLU A 92 -36.20 -5.95 -5.79
C GLU A 92 -37.57 -5.27 -5.55
N GLN A 93 -38.18 -4.73 -6.60
CA GLN A 93 -39.45 -3.99 -6.54
C GLN A 93 -39.44 -2.75 -5.61
N GLN A 94 -38.29 -2.12 -5.36
CA GLN A 94 -38.19 -0.81 -4.72
C GLN A 94 -37.92 0.29 -5.78
N SER A 95 -38.42 1.51 -5.58
CA SER A 95 -38.17 2.63 -6.52
C SER A 95 -36.76 3.23 -6.35
N GLU A 96 -36.26 3.94 -7.36
CA GLU A 96 -34.97 4.67 -7.33
C GLU A 96 -34.81 5.53 -6.05
N ASP A 97 -35.79 6.38 -5.72
CA ASP A 97 -35.81 7.20 -4.50
C ASP A 97 -35.72 6.37 -3.21
N THR A 98 -36.37 5.19 -3.19
CA THR A 98 -36.36 4.28 -2.04
C THR A 98 -34.99 3.62 -1.90
N ILE A 99 -34.42 3.14 -3.00
CA ILE A 99 -33.10 2.52 -3.07
C ILE A 99 -32.01 3.51 -2.63
N GLY A 100 -32.12 4.78 -3.04
CA GLY A 100 -31.24 5.86 -2.59
C GLY A 100 -31.28 6.11 -1.08
N GLN A 101 -32.36 5.71 -0.39
CA GLN A 101 -32.58 5.90 1.06
C GLN A 101 -32.38 4.64 1.91
N ILE A 102 -32.22 3.45 1.31
CA ILE A 102 -31.97 2.21 2.07
C ILE A 102 -30.56 2.25 2.67
N SER A 103 -30.46 2.29 4.01
CA SER A 103 -29.19 2.14 4.73
C SER A 103 -28.80 0.67 4.88
N ALA A 104 -27.52 0.42 5.11
CA ALA A 104 -26.98 -0.93 5.31
C ALA A 104 -27.60 -1.63 6.54
N GLU A 105 -27.86 -0.84 7.58
CA GLU A 105 -28.45 -1.23 8.85
C GLU A 105 -29.94 -1.60 8.69
N SER A 106 -30.64 -1.01 7.71
CA SER A 106 -32.00 -1.36 7.33
C SER A 106 -32.06 -2.73 6.63
N ILE A 107 -31.09 -3.04 5.77
CA ILE A 107 -30.97 -4.37 5.13
C ILE A 107 -30.69 -5.44 6.19
N THR A 108 -29.73 -5.22 7.10
CA THR A 108 -29.40 -6.23 8.11
C THR A 108 -30.47 -6.37 9.19
N ALA A 109 -31.30 -5.34 9.41
CA ALA A 109 -32.57 -5.45 10.15
C ALA A 109 -33.60 -6.33 9.43
N ARG A 110 -33.89 -6.06 8.13
CA ARG A 110 -34.84 -6.84 7.31
C ARG A 110 -34.48 -8.33 7.27
N LEU A 111 -33.19 -8.65 7.30
CA LEU A 111 -32.64 -10.02 7.26
C LEU A 111 -32.52 -10.68 8.65
N GLY A 112 -32.85 -9.98 9.74
CA GLY A 112 -32.73 -10.49 11.12
C GLY A 112 -31.30 -10.67 11.63
N LEU A 113 -30.29 -10.23 10.87
CA LEU A 113 -28.87 -10.52 11.14
C LEU A 113 -28.31 -9.74 12.34
N GLN A 114 -28.95 -8.65 12.76
CA GLN A 114 -28.48 -7.78 13.85
C GLN A 114 -28.20 -8.50 15.19
N GLN A 115 -28.83 -9.64 15.44
CA GLN A 115 -28.62 -10.43 16.68
C GLN A 115 -27.42 -11.40 16.60
N HIS A 116 -26.85 -11.60 15.41
CA HIS A 116 -25.75 -12.54 15.14
C HIS A 116 -24.46 -11.85 14.68
N LEU A 117 -24.49 -10.52 14.51
CA LEU A 117 -23.35 -9.70 14.09
C LEU A 117 -22.66 -9.06 15.31
N SER A 118 -21.34 -9.14 15.36
CA SER A 118 -20.54 -8.40 16.35
C SER A 118 -20.42 -6.92 15.94
N PRO A 119 -20.43 -5.98 16.90
CA PRO A 119 -20.37 -4.54 16.60
C PRO A 119 -18.96 -4.10 16.20
N GLY A 120 -18.58 -4.39 14.94
CA GLY A 120 -17.34 -3.94 14.32
C GLY A 120 -16.87 -4.84 13.17
N ARG A 121 -16.65 -4.23 11.99
CA ARG A 121 -16.03 -4.78 10.75
C ARG A 121 -16.57 -6.11 10.14
N ASN A 122 -17.30 -6.96 10.86
CA ASN A 122 -17.67 -8.32 10.45
C ASN A 122 -19.02 -8.46 9.73
N ASP A 123 -19.59 -7.37 9.20
CA ASP A 123 -20.83 -7.41 8.43
C ASP A 123 -20.54 -7.30 6.93
N GLY A 124 -20.47 -8.47 6.27
CA GLY A 124 -20.28 -8.58 4.83
C GLY A 124 -21.46 -8.07 4.00
N VAL A 125 -22.70 -8.18 4.51
CA VAL A 125 -23.90 -7.69 3.83
C VAL A 125 -23.88 -6.16 3.79
N ALA A 126 -23.67 -5.53 4.96
CA ALA A 126 -23.60 -4.08 5.07
C ALA A 126 -22.43 -3.49 4.28
N SER A 127 -21.29 -4.17 4.26
CA SER A 127 -20.09 -3.68 3.57
C SER A 127 -20.24 -3.77 2.05
N LEU A 128 -20.80 -4.86 1.52
CA LEU A 128 -21.17 -4.95 0.11
C LEU A 128 -22.27 -3.95 -0.27
N TRP A 129 -23.26 -3.71 0.60
CA TRP A 129 -24.29 -2.71 0.35
C TRP A 129 -23.72 -1.30 0.24
N ARG A 130 -22.83 -0.87 1.14
CA ARG A 130 -22.24 0.49 1.07
C ARG A 130 -21.52 0.72 -0.26
N ILE A 131 -20.77 -0.26 -0.75
CA ILE A 131 -20.07 -0.19 -2.05
C ILE A 131 -21.07 -0.10 -3.21
N LEU A 132 -22.12 -0.95 -3.21
CA LEU A 132 -23.19 -0.92 -4.21
C LEU A 132 -23.96 0.41 -4.20
N HIS A 133 -24.33 0.90 -3.02
CA HIS A 133 -25.10 2.12 -2.81
C HIS A 133 -24.33 3.37 -3.24
N GLN A 134 -23.03 3.44 -2.93
CA GLN A 134 -22.14 4.51 -3.39
C GLN A 134 -21.96 4.51 -4.91
N SER A 135 -21.88 3.33 -5.55
CA SER A 135 -21.82 3.19 -7.01
C SER A 135 -23.14 3.58 -7.69
N LEU A 136 -24.29 3.27 -7.07
CA LEU A 136 -25.60 3.71 -7.54
C LEU A 136 -25.74 5.24 -7.41
N GLN A 137 -25.40 5.83 -6.26
CA GLN A 137 -25.47 7.29 -6.07
C GLN A 137 -24.59 8.07 -7.05
N SER A 138 -23.42 7.53 -7.47
CA SER A 138 -22.59 8.18 -8.50
C SER A 138 -23.18 8.08 -9.92
N SER A 139 -24.12 7.18 -10.15
CA SER A 139 -24.75 6.94 -11.45
C SER A 139 -26.03 7.76 -11.68
N PHE A 140 -26.66 8.25 -10.61
CA PHE A 140 -27.95 8.95 -10.62
C PHE A 140 -27.86 10.33 -9.93
N PRO A 141 -27.37 11.38 -10.63
CA PRO A 141 -27.39 12.74 -10.10
C PRO A 141 -28.84 13.25 -10.00
N ALA A 142 -29.31 13.48 -8.78
CA ALA A 142 -30.68 13.87 -8.48
C ALA A 142 -31.16 15.07 -9.33
N SER A 143 -32.38 14.96 -9.88
CA SER A 143 -32.90 15.90 -10.88
C SER A 143 -32.93 17.35 -10.39
N SER A 144 -32.59 18.29 -11.27
CA SER A 144 -32.29 19.67 -10.89
C SER A 144 -33.55 20.51 -10.65
N THR A 145 -33.90 20.75 -9.38
CA THR A 145 -34.75 21.90 -9.02
C THR A 145 -33.90 23.17 -9.00
N THR A 146 -34.08 24.03 -10.00
CA THR A 146 -33.26 25.24 -10.20
C THR A 146 -33.55 26.32 -9.15
N SER A 147 -32.83 26.28 -8.03
CA SER A 147 -32.62 27.43 -7.15
C SER A 147 -31.18 27.89 -7.28
N ALA A 148 -30.97 29.20 -7.46
CA ALA A 148 -29.64 29.77 -7.62
C ALA A 148 -28.85 29.63 -6.31
N LYS A 149 -27.96 28.62 -6.25
CA LYS A 149 -27.06 28.42 -5.12
C LYS A 149 -26.04 29.55 -5.06
N THR A 150 -26.38 30.59 -4.29
CA THR A 150 -25.40 31.53 -3.73
C THR A 150 -24.26 30.72 -3.10
N ILE A 151 -23.05 30.88 -3.64
CA ILE A 151 -21.88 30.09 -3.23
C ILE A 151 -21.54 30.46 -1.78
N LYS A 152 -21.88 29.58 -0.84
CA LYS A 152 -21.53 29.71 0.58
C LYS A 152 -20.05 29.39 0.79
N TYR A 153 -19.19 30.38 0.55
CA TYR A 153 -17.89 30.46 1.23
C TYR A 153 -18.15 30.62 2.74
N SER A 154 -18.12 29.53 3.52
CA SER A 154 -18.46 29.62 4.96
C SER A 154 -17.83 28.61 5.92
N GLN A 155 -16.95 27.69 5.48
CA GLN A 155 -16.14 26.88 6.40
C GLN A 155 -14.71 26.72 5.87
N GLN A 156 -13.73 26.78 6.78
CA GLN A 156 -12.32 26.45 6.50
C GLN A 156 -12.17 24.93 6.40
N PRO A 157 -11.40 24.38 5.42
CA PRO A 157 -11.25 22.94 5.31
C PRO A 157 -10.56 22.33 6.53
N SER A 158 -10.98 21.13 6.92
CA SER A 158 -10.47 20.41 8.09
C SER A 158 -9.31 19.49 7.74
N VAL A 159 -8.25 19.51 8.54
CA VAL A 159 -7.01 18.74 8.29
C VAL A 159 -6.61 17.93 9.51
N ALA A 160 -6.46 16.62 9.32
CA ALA A 160 -5.87 15.71 10.29
C ALA A 160 -4.35 15.63 10.05
N LEU A 161 -3.55 16.36 10.84
CA LEU A 161 -2.10 16.33 10.72
C LEU A 161 -1.50 15.19 11.55
N LEU A 162 -0.69 14.33 10.91
CA LEU A 162 0.17 13.39 11.63
C LEU A 162 1.39 14.11 12.20
N LEU A 163 1.40 14.30 13.52
CA LEU A 163 2.45 14.95 14.29
C LEU A 163 3.30 13.89 15.01
N SER A 164 4.62 13.90 14.78
CA SER A 164 5.52 12.81 15.22
C SER A 164 6.55 13.21 16.28
N GLY A 165 6.45 14.42 16.84
CA GLY A 165 7.48 15.04 17.68
C GLY A 165 8.71 15.52 16.89
N GLY A 166 8.86 15.12 15.62
CA GLY A 166 9.91 15.60 14.72
C GLY A 166 9.58 16.98 14.12
N VAL A 167 10.60 17.83 14.02
CA VAL A 167 10.53 19.23 13.55
C VAL A 167 9.75 19.40 12.25
N ASP A 168 9.95 18.49 11.30
CA ASP A 168 9.29 18.51 9.98
C ASP A 168 7.75 18.52 10.11
N SER A 169 7.21 17.68 11.01
CA SER A 169 5.76 17.66 11.29
C SER A 169 5.27 18.91 12.04
N SER A 170 6.12 19.50 12.87
CA SER A 170 5.81 20.72 13.66
C SER A 170 5.83 22.00 12.81
N VAL A 171 6.71 22.08 11.81
CA VAL A 171 6.69 23.15 10.80
C VAL A 171 5.51 22.98 9.86
N ALA A 172 5.19 21.75 9.46
CA ALA A 172 4.00 21.47 8.66
C ALA A 172 2.69 21.92 9.36
N LEU A 173 2.59 21.79 10.69
CA LEU A 173 1.48 22.35 11.47
C LEU A 173 1.35 23.87 11.28
N ARG A 174 2.44 24.60 11.47
CA ARG A 174 2.45 26.06 11.39
C ARG A 174 2.09 26.58 10.00
N LEU A 175 2.60 25.94 8.95
CA LEU A 175 2.27 26.27 7.57
C LEU A 175 0.78 26.08 7.25
N LEU A 176 0.16 24.99 7.73
CA LEU A 176 -1.30 24.78 7.56
C LEU A 176 -2.14 25.84 8.28
N LEU A 177 -1.74 26.26 9.49
CA LEU A 177 -2.42 27.33 10.22
C LEU A 177 -2.28 28.69 9.49
N GLN A 178 -1.09 29.00 8.95
CA GLN A 178 -0.88 30.20 8.11
C GLN A 178 -1.70 30.15 6.81
N GLN A 179 -1.96 28.96 6.28
CA GLN A 179 -2.84 28.71 5.12
C GLN A 179 -4.34 28.74 5.48
N ASN A 180 -4.70 29.03 6.74
CA ASN A 180 -6.08 29.11 7.25
C ASN A 180 -6.86 27.78 7.24
N TYR A 181 -6.17 26.64 7.35
CA TYR A 181 -6.81 25.34 7.60
C TYR A 181 -7.22 25.16 9.07
N ARG A 182 -8.34 24.48 9.32
CA ARG A 182 -8.69 24.00 10.67
C ARG A 182 -7.93 22.69 10.93
N VAL A 183 -6.85 22.73 11.71
CA VAL A 183 -6.02 21.55 11.97
C VAL A 183 -6.39 20.88 13.30
N THR A 184 -6.47 19.54 13.29
CA THR A 184 -6.35 18.68 14.48
C THR A 184 -5.11 17.83 14.34
N ALA A 185 -4.29 17.76 15.39
CA ALA A 185 -3.06 16.99 15.40
C ALA A 185 -3.30 15.57 15.95
N PHE A 186 -2.65 14.59 15.32
CA PHE A 186 -2.75 13.18 15.68
C PHE A 186 -1.36 12.55 15.81
N TYR A 187 -1.09 11.93 16.96
CA TYR A 187 0.08 11.09 17.19
C TYR A 187 -0.30 9.62 17.04
N LEU A 188 0.45 8.87 16.24
CA LEU A 188 0.20 7.44 16.01
C LEU A 188 1.12 6.59 16.89
N LYS A 189 0.56 5.93 17.91
CA LYS A 189 1.29 4.93 18.69
C LYS A 189 1.29 3.61 17.90
N ILE A 190 2.42 3.32 17.25
CA ILE A 190 2.63 2.11 16.42
C ILE A 190 3.59 1.09 17.04
N TRP A 191 4.29 1.45 18.13
CA TRP A 191 5.28 0.58 18.77
C TRP A 191 4.65 -0.36 19.81
N LEU A 192 4.81 -1.67 19.64
CA LEU A 192 4.44 -2.67 20.65
C LEU A 192 5.45 -2.67 21.80
N GLN A 193 5.04 -2.01 22.88
CA GLN A 193 5.88 -1.69 24.04
C GLN A 193 6.21 -2.93 24.88
N ASP A 194 5.26 -3.85 25.04
CA ASP A 194 5.40 -5.04 25.90
C ASP A 194 6.23 -6.15 25.24
N GLU A 195 6.04 -6.39 23.94
CA GLU A 195 6.84 -7.37 23.18
C GLU A 195 8.32 -6.96 23.12
N ASN A 196 8.58 -5.69 22.77
CA ASN A 196 9.93 -5.22 22.45
C ASN A 196 10.69 -4.68 23.66
N ALA A 197 10.14 -4.73 24.88
CA ALA A 197 10.81 -4.34 26.11
C ALA A 197 12.16 -5.06 26.31
N HIS A 198 12.26 -6.31 25.84
CA HIS A 198 13.48 -7.12 25.93
C HIS A 198 14.63 -6.64 25.01
N LEU A 199 14.37 -5.78 24.03
CA LEU A 199 15.40 -5.21 23.14
C LEU A 199 16.19 -4.06 23.78
N GLY A 200 15.85 -3.64 25.00
CA GLY A 200 16.64 -2.71 25.81
C GLY A 200 16.64 -1.25 25.34
N GLY A 201 15.77 -0.89 24.41
CA GLY A 201 15.57 0.50 23.99
C GLY A 201 14.63 1.24 24.94
N THR A 202 15.03 2.41 25.45
CA THR A 202 14.09 3.38 26.03
C THR A 202 13.12 3.82 24.94
N CYS A 203 11.84 3.46 25.07
CA CYS A 203 10.84 3.73 24.04
C CYS A 203 10.58 5.25 23.94
N PRO A 204 10.89 5.93 22.82
CA PRO A 204 10.91 7.39 22.73
C PRO A 204 9.52 8.04 22.77
N TRP A 205 8.45 7.24 22.74
CA TRP A 205 7.07 7.73 22.57
C TRP A 205 6.63 8.74 23.64
N GLU A 206 7.16 8.68 24.86
CA GLU A 206 6.84 9.63 25.94
C GLU A 206 7.50 11.01 25.71
N GLU A 207 8.71 11.03 25.15
CA GLU A 207 9.39 12.27 24.75
C GLU A 207 8.71 12.87 23.51
N ASP A 208 8.42 12.03 22.52
CA ASP A 208 7.76 12.44 21.28
C ASP A 208 6.35 12.98 21.55
N TRP A 209 5.57 12.30 22.40
CA TRP A 209 4.25 12.74 22.83
C TRP A 209 4.33 14.07 23.61
N LYS A 210 5.26 14.21 24.55
CA LYS A 210 5.46 15.46 25.29
C LYS A 210 5.84 16.63 24.38
N ILE A 211 6.66 16.39 23.35
CA ILE A 211 6.96 17.40 22.33
C ILE A 211 5.72 17.73 21.50
N CYS A 212 4.93 16.73 21.08
CA CYS A 212 3.65 16.96 20.41
C CYS A 212 2.72 17.85 21.25
N GLN A 213 2.60 17.59 22.55
CA GLN A 213 1.83 18.43 23.48
C GLN A 213 2.34 19.88 23.46
N GLN A 214 3.63 20.10 23.67
CA GLN A 214 4.23 21.44 23.68
C GLN A 214 4.06 22.19 22.35
N VAL A 215 4.18 21.50 21.20
CA VAL A 215 3.98 22.09 19.86
C VAL A 215 2.51 22.49 19.66
N CYS A 216 1.57 21.68 20.13
CA CYS A 216 0.13 21.94 20.04
C CYS A 216 -0.34 23.02 21.03
N GLU A 217 0.17 23.04 22.26
CA GLU A 217 -0.06 24.08 23.26
C GLU A 217 0.43 25.45 22.77
N GLN A 218 1.63 25.51 22.16
CA GLN A 218 2.16 26.73 21.54
C GLN A 218 1.37 27.17 20.28
N ALA A 219 0.41 26.36 19.80
CA ALA A 219 -0.35 26.60 18.57
C ALA A 219 -1.87 26.72 18.78
N ASP A 220 -2.38 26.49 19.99
CA ASP A 220 -3.82 26.32 20.31
C ASP A 220 -4.50 25.27 19.41
N VAL A 221 -3.83 24.12 19.23
CA VAL A 221 -4.29 23.02 18.35
C VAL A 221 -4.67 21.79 19.18
N PRO A 222 -5.85 21.18 18.96
CA PRO A 222 -6.21 19.95 19.64
C PRO A 222 -5.31 18.78 19.19
N LEU A 223 -4.73 18.07 20.16
CA LEU A 223 -3.90 16.88 19.96
C LEU A 223 -4.64 15.61 20.42
N ARG A 224 -4.57 14.54 19.63
CA ARG A 224 -5.09 13.21 19.97
C ARG A 224 -4.03 12.13 19.76
N ALA A 225 -4.08 11.07 20.57
CA ALA A 225 -3.33 9.84 20.31
C ALA A 225 -4.26 8.79 19.69
N ILE A 226 -3.78 8.05 18.69
CA ILE A 226 -4.43 6.84 18.17
C ILE A 226 -3.44 5.70 18.27
N SER A 227 -3.84 4.57 18.87
CA SER A 227 -3.07 3.34 18.78
C SER A 227 -3.38 2.64 17.47
N LEU A 228 -2.34 2.26 16.73
CA LEU A 228 -2.39 1.40 15.55
C LEU A 228 -1.32 0.29 15.69
N GLN A 229 -1.03 -0.12 16.93
CA GLN A 229 0.02 -1.09 17.26
C GLN A 229 -0.24 -2.45 16.61
N GLN A 230 -1.49 -2.94 16.67
CA GLN A 230 -1.88 -4.22 16.09
C GLN A 230 -1.85 -4.15 14.55
N GLU A 231 -2.47 -3.13 13.96
CA GLU A 231 -2.45 -2.96 12.50
C GLU A 231 -1.03 -2.76 11.96
N TYR A 232 -0.14 -2.11 12.72
CA TYR A 232 1.27 -1.98 12.35
C TYR A 232 2.00 -3.35 12.37
N HIS A 233 1.72 -4.19 13.38
CA HIS A 233 2.28 -5.53 13.45
C HIS A 233 1.83 -6.39 12.25
N GLU A 234 0.52 -6.58 12.11
CA GLU A 234 -0.11 -7.40 11.07
C GLU A 234 0.26 -6.93 9.66
N ARG A 235 0.18 -5.61 9.39
CA ARG A 235 0.27 -5.07 8.03
C ARG A 235 1.68 -4.63 7.62
N VAL A 236 2.63 -4.51 8.56
CA VAL A 236 3.99 -4.03 8.27
C VAL A 236 5.07 -4.94 8.85
N VAL A 237 5.00 -5.32 10.14
CA VAL A 237 6.04 -6.14 10.77
C VAL A 237 6.02 -7.58 10.24
N GLU A 238 4.87 -8.26 10.27
CA GLU A 238 4.76 -9.66 9.85
C GLU A 238 5.21 -9.86 8.41
N TYR A 239 4.71 -9.04 7.48
CA TYR A 239 5.16 -9.03 6.09
C TYR A 239 6.68 -8.76 5.96
N ALA A 240 7.24 -7.81 6.73
CA ALA A 240 8.67 -7.56 6.69
C ALA A 240 9.49 -8.75 7.23
N MET A 241 8.99 -9.49 8.22
CA MET A 241 9.65 -10.69 8.75
C MET A 241 9.53 -11.88 7.78
N GLU A 242 8.36 -12.06 7.15
CA GLU A 242 8.15 -13.06 6.09
C GLU A 242 9.13 -12.82 4.94
N GLN A 243 9.13 -11.64 4.32
CA GLN A 243 10.01 -11.31 3.20
C GLN A 243 11.50 -11.42 3.60
N ALA A 244 11.89 -11.03 4.82
CA ALA A 244 13.25 -11.22 5.32
C ALA A 244 13.63 -12.71 5.48
N SER A 245 12.69 -13.56 5.93
CA SER A 245 12.89 -15.01 6.05
C SER A 245 13.11 -15.69 4.69
N LEU A 246 12.41 -15.20 3.64
CA LEU A 246 12.63 -15.56 2.24
C LEU A 246 13.94 -15.00 1.66
N GLY A 247 14.75 -14.31 2.46
CA GLY A 247 16.01 -13.72 2.01
C GLY A 247 15.86 -12.45 1.18
N ARG A 248 14.67 -11.88 1.06
CA ARG A 248 14.46 -10.56 0.46
C ARG A 248 14.87 -9.46 1.45
N THR A 249 14.96 -8.22 1.00
CA THR A 249 15.23 -7.03 1.83
C THR A 249 14.05 -6.07 1.70
N PRO A 250 12.99 -6.20 2.52
CA PRO A 250 11.78 -5.39 2.40
C PRO A 250 11.98 -3.93 2.82
N ASN A 251 11.03 -3.06 2.48
CA ASN A 251 11.01 -1.65 2.86
C ASN A 251 9.75 -1.31 3.71
N PRO A 252 9.81 -1.44 5.05
CA PRO A 252 8.63 -1.26 5.91
C PRO A 252 8.17 0.20 6.01
N ASP A 253 8.99 1.19 5.67
CA ASP A 253 8.58 2.60 5.68
C ASP A 253 7.63 2.94 4.52
N ILE A 254 7.81 2.31 3.34
CA ILE A 254 6.83 2.38 2.22
C ILE A 254 5.47 1.83 2.68
N LEU A 255 5.47 0.66 3.33
CA LEU A 255 4.26 -0.01 3.81
C LEU A 255 3.61 0.77 4.97
N CYS A 256 4.40 1.38 5.84
CA CYS A 256 3.89 2.27 6.90
C CYS A 256 3.11 3.45 6.30
N ASN A 257 3.56 4.02 5.19
CA ASN A 257 2.84 5.10 4.53
C ASN A 257 1.50 4.60 3.95
N SER A 258 1.52 3.65 3.02
CA SER A 258 0.31 3.23 2.30
C SER A 258 -0.67 2.40 3.14
N ARG A 259 -0.19 1.54 4.05
CA ARG A 259 -1.06 0.68 4.86
C ARG A 259 -1.51 1.33 6.18
N ILE A 260 -0.71 2.21 6.78
CA ILE A 260 -0.97 2.74 8.14
C ILE A 260 -1.31 4.24 8.13
N LYS A 261 -0.40 5.12 7.68
CA LYS A 261 -0.60 6.59 7.73
C LYS A 261 -1.73 7.07 6.82
N PHE A 262 -1.88 6.47 5.65
CA PHE A 262 -2.93 6.78 4.68
C PHE A 262 -3.94 5.62 4.48
N GLY A 263 -3.72 4.49 5.17
CA GLY A 263 -4.65 3.35 5.23
C GLY A 263 -5.41 3.33 6.56
N CYS A 264 -4.94 2.54 7.54
CA CYS A 264 -5.62 2.35 8.83
C CYS A 264 -6.01 3.66 9.55
N PHE A 265 -5.19 4.70 9.49
CA PHE A 265 -5.54 6.00 10.08
C PHE A 265 -6.74 6.65 9.37
N TYR A 266 -6.83 6.56 8.04
CA TYR A 266 -8.00 7.02 7.28
C TYR A 266 -9.25 6.19 7.61
N ASP A 267 -9.15 4.85 7.69
CA ASP A 267 -10.24 3.98 8.15
C ASP A 267 -10.78 4.45 9.53
N VAL A 268 -9.87 4.78 10.46
CA VAL A 268 -10.23 5.21 11.81
C VAL A 268 -10.89 6.58 11.81
N LEU A 269 -10.43 7.54 10.99
CA LEU A 269 -11.11 8.83 10.83
C LEU A 269 -12.50 8.66 10.21
N MET A 270 -12.64 7.87 9.14
CA MET A 270 -13.92 7.65 8.46
C MET A 270 -14.94 6.88 9.32
N SER A 271 -14.49 6.10 10.32
CA SER A 271 -15.39 5.45 11.28
C SER A 271 -15.90 6.38 12.40
N GLN A 272 -15.31 7.57 12.59
CA GLN A 272 -15.72 8.53 13.62
C GLN A 272 -16.81 9.48 13.10
N GLN A 273 -18.07 9.17 13.40
CA GLN A 273 -19.24 9.96 12.99
C GLN A 273 -19.26 11.41 13.51
N SER A 274 -18.42 11.76 14.50
CA SER A 274 -18.43 13.04 15.20
C SER A 274 -17.55 14.14 14.58
N GLU A 275 -16.56 13.80 13.76
CA GLU A 275 -15.69 14.79 13.12
C GLU A 275 -15.11 14.27 11.80
N GLN A 276 -15.42 14.95 10.70
CA GLN A 276 -14.89 14.62 9.37
C GLN A 276 -13.70 15.53 9.02
N PHE A 277 -12.71 14.93 8.36
CA PHE A 277 -11.51 15.60 7.88
C PHE A 277 -11.49 15.61 6.35
N ASP A 278 -11.36 16.78 5.75
CA ASP A 278 -11.22 16.92 4.29
C ASP A 278 -9.91 16.29 3.81
N TYR A 279 -8.84 16.47 4.59
CA TYR A 279 -7.49 16.01 4.26
C TYR A 279 -6.72 15.40 5.45
N ILE A 280 -5.79 14.51 5.14
CA ILE A 280 -4.70 14.06 6.01
C ILE A 280 -3.42 14.79 5.58
N ALA A 281 -2.75 15.43 6.53
CA ALA A 281 -1.46 16.09 6.29
C ALA A 281 -0.31 15.37 7.00
N THR A 282 0.89 15.46 6.42
CA THR A 282 2.11 14.92 7.03
C THR A 282 3.33 15.78 6.71
N GLY A 283 4.34 15.75 7.57
CA GLY A 283 5.64 16.42 7.34
C GLY A 283 6.57 15.69 6.36
N HIS A 284 6.06 15.11 5.28
CA HIS A 284 6.90 14.49 4.24
C HIS A 284 7.36 15.52 3.19
N TYR A 285 8.56 15.30 2.65
CA TYR A 285 9.12 16.07 1.54
C TYR A 285 8.71 15.43 0.20
N ALA A 286 7.49 15.72 -0.23
CA ALA A 286 6.99 15.47 -1.59
C ALA A 286 5.92 16.53 -1.92
N ARG A 287 5.62 16.76 -3.20
CA ARG A 287 4.53 17.63 -3.62
C ARG A 287 3.32 16.80 -4.02
N VAL A 288 2.11 17.34 -3.85
CA VAL A 288 0.87 16.77 -4.38
C VAL A 288 0.18 17.86 -5.16
N GLU A 289 0.03 17.63 -6.46
CA GLU A 289 -0.54 18.56 -7.42
C GLU A 289 -1.85 17.97 -7.95
N ARG A 290 -2.86 18.80 -8.17
CA ARG A 290 -4.23 18.40 -8.52
C ARG A 290 -4.61 19.05 -9.84
N ASP A 291 -5.35 18.34 -10.71
CA ASP A 291 -5.86 18.97 -11.93
C ASP A 291 -6.92 20.06 -11.64
N ASP A 292 -7.22 20.88 -12.65
CA ASP A 292 -8.17 22.01 -12.54
C ASP A 292 -9.59 21.61 -12.10
N ASN A 293 -9.95 20.32 -12.21
CA ASN A 293 -11.24 19.76 -11.80
C ASN A 293 -11.17 19.04 -10.44
N GLY A 294 -9.97 18.87 -9.88
CA GLY A 294 -9.70 18.11 -8.66
C GLY A 294 -9.87 16.59 -8.80
N VAL A 295 -9.89 16.06 -10.04
CA VAL A 295 -10.24 14.65 -10.30
C VAL A 295 -9.02 13.74 -10.17
N SER A 296 -7.95 14.04 -10.91
CA SER A 296 -6.66 13.37 -10.82
C SER A 296 -5.68 14.13 -9.93
N VAL A 297 -4.86 13.38 -9.19
CA VAL A 297 -3.95 13.90 -8.19
C VAL A 297 -2.59 13.21 -8.32
N CYS A 298 -1.59 14.01 -8.67
CA CYS A 298 -0.25 13.55 -9.03
C CYS A 298 0.73 13.78 -7.87
N LEU A 299 1.50 12.76 -7.53
CA LEU A 299 2.60 12.86 -6.57
C LEU A 299 3.85 13.35 -7.30
N PHE A 300 4.49 14.42 -6.83
CA PHE A 300 5.71 14.97 -7.42
C PHE A 300 6.86 14.96 -6.42
N ARG A 301 8.09 14.92 -6.93
CA ARG A 301 9.32 15.00 -6.13
C ARG A 301 9.48 16.37 -5.44
N ALA A 302 10.05 16.37 -4.23
CA ALA A 302 10.47 17.61 -3.56
C ALA A 302 11.72 18.21 -4.24
N PRO A 303 11.96 19.54 -4.11
CA PRO A 303 13.15 20.19 -4.66
C PRO A 303 14.44 19.71 -3.98
N ASP A 304 14.39 19.44 -2.66
CA ASP A 304 15.49 18.83 -1.91
C ASP A 304 15.65 17.36 -2.33
N ALA A 305 16.56 17.11 -3.28
CA ALA A 305 16.80 15.76 -3.80
C ALA A 305 17.27 14.76 -2.72
N ILE A 306 17.87 15.24 -1.62
CA ILE A 306 18.34 14.38 -0.52
C ILE A 306 17.18 13.96 0.37
N LYS A 307 16.29 14.90 0.72
CA LYS A 307 15.10 14.62 1.55
C LYS A 307 13.90 14.10 0.78
N ASP A 308 13.85 14.22 -0.54
CA ASP A 308 12.77 13.76 -1.42
C ASP A 308 12.26 12.36 -1.08
N GLN A 309 11.09 12.35 -0.44
CA GLN A 309 10.41 11.22 0.18
C GLN A 309 9.33 10.62 -0.73
N SER A 310 9.15 11.11 -1.96
CA SER A 310 8.27 10.49 -2.97
C SER A 310 8.54 8.99 -3.14
N TYR A 311 9.80 8.56 -3.03
CA TYR A 311 10.21 7.15 -3.02
C TYR A 311 9.51 6.32 -1.93
N PHE A 312 9.24 6.89 -0.75
CA PHE A 312 8.53 6.20 0.32
C PHE A 312 7.00 6.25 0.16
N LEU A 313 6.49 6.99 -0.81
CA LEU A 313 5.07 7.27 -1.03
C LEU A 313 4.57 6.65 -2.34
N CYS A 314 5.43 5.94 -3.08
CA CYS A 314 5.19 5.39 -4.43
C CYS A 314 4.08 4.34 -4.53
N THR A 315 3.55 3.85 -3.41
CA THR A 315 2.45 2.87 -3.32
C THR A 315 1.14 3.48 -2.81
N LEU A 316 1.01 4.82 -2.77
CA LEU A 316 -0.27 5.48 -2.50
C LEU A 316 -1.21 5.38 -3.71
N THR A 317 -2.49 5.15 -3.44
CA THR A 317 -3.56 5.14 -4.47
C THR A 317 -4.08 6.55 -4.76
N GLN A 318 -4.82 6.75 -5.86
CA GLN A 318 -5.53 8.02 -6.12
C GLN A 318 -6.43 8.45 -4.96
N GLU A 319 -7.18 7.53 -4.35
CA GLU A 319 -8.06 7.85 -3.21
C GLU A 319 -7.25 8.43 -2.02
N GLN A 320 -6.10 7.82 -1.73
CA GLN A 320 -5.19 8.30 -0.69
C GLN A 320 -4.57 9.65 -1.06
N LEU A 321 -4.12 9.83 -2.31
CA LEU A 321 -3.52 11.07 -2.79
C LEU A 321 -4.54 12.23 -2.82
N GLN A 322 -5.78 12.00 -3.25
CA GLN A 322 -6.88 12.97 -3.20
C GLN A 322 -7.06 13.55 -1.80
N LYS A 323 -6.94 12.71 -0.76
CA LYS A 323 -7.02 13.09 0.65
C LYS A 323 -5.71 13.61 1.26
N THR A 324 -4.60 13.68 0.52
CA THR A 324 -3.28 13.97 1.10
C THR A 324 -2.81 15.43 0.92
N LEU A 325 -2.13 15.96 1.94
CA LEU A 325 -1.37 17.22 1.91
C LEU A 325 0.07 17.04 2.43
N PHE A 326 1.03 17.71 1.78
CA PHE A 326 2.44 17.77 2.19
C PHE A 326 2.91 19.22 2.27
N PRO A 327 2.73 19.92 3.41
CA PRO A 327 3.06 21.35 3.53
C PRO A 327 4.53 21.69 3.30
N LEU A 328 5.44 20.71 3.41
CA LEU A 328 6.88 20.89 3.16
C LEU A 328 7.30 20.68 1.70
N GLY A 329 6.39 20.29 0.81
CA GLY A 329 6.73 19.80 -0.53
C GLY A 329 7.53 20.77 -1.41
N HIS A 330 7.44 22.06 -1.14
CA HIS A 330 8.10 23.13 -1.89
C HIS A 330 9.38 23.65 -1.20
N LEU A 331 9.81 23.04 -0.08
CA LEU A 331 10.87 23.54 0.78
C LEU A 331 12.10 22.63 0.83
N GLU A 332 13.27 23.24 0.97
CA GLU A 332 14.50 22.55 1.37
C GLU A 332 14.56 22.33 2.89
N LYS A 333 15.34 21.32 3.32
CA LYS A 333 15.55 21.05 4.74
C LYS A 333 16.11 22.26 5.52
N THR A 334 16.94 23.05 4.86
CA THR A 334 17.52 24.31 5.34
C THR A 334 16.42 25.31 5.70
N GLN A 335 15.47 25.53 4.80
CA GLN A 335 14.32 26.41 4.98
C GLN A 335 13.39 25.89 6.07
N VAL A 336 13.15 24.59 6.15
CA VAL A 336 12.33 23.99 7.22
C VAL A 336 12.99 24.17 8.60
N ARG A 337 14.32 24.12 8.69
CA ARG A 337 15.04 24.45 9.94
C ARG A 337 14.93 25.92 10.30
N GLN A 338 15.11 26.83 9.34
CA GLN A 338 14.91 28.26 9.55
C GLN A 338 13.48 28.58 10.05
N LEU A 339 12.45 28.03 9.40
CA LEU A 339 11.06 28.17 9.84
C LEU A 339 10.82 27.61 11.25
N ALA A 340 11.51 26.54 11.65
CA ALA A 340 11.40 26.01 13.01
C ALA A 340 11.97 26.96 14.07
N ASP A 341 13.02 27.71 13.74
CA ASP A 341 13.57 28.76 14.59
C ASP A 341 12.69 30.03 14.57
N GLU A 342 12.17 30.45 13.41
CA GLU A 342 11.23 31.59 13.25
C GLU A 342 9.87 31.38 13.94
N PHE A 343 9.36 30.14 13.96
CA PHE A 343 8.16 29.76 14.72
C PHE A 343 8.46 29.45 16.19
N GLU A 344 9.69 29.70 16.66
CA GLU A 344 10.20 29.45 18.01
C GLU A 344 9.88 28.04 18.56
N LEU A 345 9.82 27.02 17.69
CA LEU A 345 9.28 25.70 18.06
C LEU A 345 10.09 25.07 19.21
N PRO A 346 9.44 24.36 20.15
CA PRO A 346 10.13 23.75 21.29
C PRO A 346 11.12 22.65 20.87
N ASN A 347 10.91 22.03 19.71
CA ASN A 347 11.77 20.97 19.16
C ASN A 347 12.74 21.43 18.07
N ARG A 348 12.81 22.72 17.73
CA ARG A 348 13.57 23.26 16.58
C ARG A 348 15.02 22.77 16.42
N HIS A 349 15.71 22.52 17.53
CA HIS A 349 17.09 22.01 17.55
C HIS A 349 17.21 20.47 17.64
N ARG A 350 16.11 19.71 17.77
CA ARG A 350 16.12 18.23 17.82
C ARG A 350 16.61 17.64 16.49
N PRO A 351 17.54 16.66 16.48
CA PRO A 351 18.04 16.06 15.24
C PRO A 351 16.96 15.30 14.46
N ASP A 352 17.19 15.10 13.16
CA ASP A 352 16.37 14.24 12.30
C ASP A 352 16.49 12.78 12.74
N SER A 353 15.36 12.09 12.90
CA SER A 353 15.32 10.64 13.15
C SER A 353 16.14 9.86 12.11
N GLN A 354 16.92 8.88 12.57
CA GLN A 354 17.76 8.01 11.74
C GLN A 354 17.31 6.56 11.92
N GLY A 355 17.31 5.78 10.84
CA GLY A 355 16.79 4.40 10.85
C GLY A 355 15.33 4.32 10.42
N LEU A 356 14.73 3.13 10.55
CA LEU A 356 13.33 2.87 10.19
C LEU A 356 12.39 3.59 11.17
N CYS A 357 11.26 4.10 10.67
CA CYS A 357 10.41 5.07 11.38
C CYS A 357 9.90 4.60 12.75
N PHE A 358 9.84 3.28 12.97
CA PHE A 358 9.30 2.66 14.19
C PHE A 358 10.39 2.23 15.19
N LEU A 359 11.58 1.83 14.73
CA LEU A 359 12.63 1.23 15.59
C LEU A 359 13.34 2.23 16.53
N GLY A 360 13.26 3.52 16.25
CA GLY A 360 14.01 4.55 16.98
C GLY A 360 15.51 4.27 16.92
N GLN A 361 16.12 3.93 18.07
CA GLN A 361 17.55 3.61 18.17
C GLN A 361 17.88 2.11 18.06
N VAL A 362 16.89 1.22 17.97
CA VAL A 362 17.10 -0.22 17.85
C VAL A 362 17.68 -0.56 16.47
N LYS A 363 18.75 -1.36 16.43
CA LYS A 363 19.35 -1.78 15.15
C LYS A 363 18.48 -2.84 14.48
N PHE A 364 18.32 -2.75 13.16
CA PHE A 364 17.51 -3.69 12.39
C PHE A 364 17.98 -5.15 12.56
N ASP A 365 19.30 -5.40 12.61
CA ASP A 365 19.88 -6.72 12.92
C ASP A 365 19.41 -7.30 14.28
N GLN A 366 19.16 -6.45 15.28
CA GLN A 366 18.69 -6.88 16.61
C GLN A 366 17.19 -7.20 16.58
N PHE A 367 16.40 -6.39 15.85
CA PHE A 367 14.98 -6.61 15.63
C PHE A 367 14.70 -7.87 14.79
N LEU A 368 15.42 -8.05 13.68
CA LEU A 368 15.40 -9.30 12.91
C LEU A 368 15.76 -10.51 13.79
N LYS A 369 16.70 -10.35 14.74
CA LYS A 369 17.08 -11.43 15.66
C LYS A 369 16.02 -11.74 16.72
N SER A 370 15.21 -10.79 17.18
CA SER A 370 14.12 -11.10 18.13
C SER A 370 12.95 -11.83 17.46
N TYR A 371 12.61 -11.47 16.22
CA TYR A 371 11.48 -12.08 15.50
C TYR A 371 11.86 -13.37 14.74
N LEU A 372 13.00 -13.41 14.04
CA LEU A 372 13.45 -14.56 13.24
C LEU A 372 14.52 -15.42 13.92
N GLY A 373 15.07 -14.99 15.06
CA GLY A 373 16.15 -15.70 15.74
C GLY A 373 17.47 -15.69 14.96
N THR A 374 18.20 -16.81 15.05
CA THR A 374 19.44 -17.05 14.30
C THR A 374 19.42 -18.44 13.69
N GLN A 375 19.69 -18.54 12.40
CA GLN A 375 19.83 -19.78 11.65
C GLN A 375 21.22 -19.83 10.99
N PRO A 376 22.19 -20.51 11.61
CA PRO A 376 23.52 -20.65 11.04
C PRO A 376 23.52 -21.32 9.66
N GLY A 377 24.46 -20.90 8.82
CA GLY A 377 24.62 -21.40 7.44
C GLY A 377 25.94 -20.97 6.83
N SER A 378 26.25 -21.46 5.64
CA SER A 378 27.56 -21.31 5.01
C SER A 378 27.68 -19.99 4.23
N VAL A 379 28.85 -19.37 4.29
CA VAL A 379 29.23 -18.34 3.31
C VAL A 379 30.11 -19.01 2.27
N VAL A 380 29.73 -18.88 1.00
CA VAL A 380 30.34 -19.61 -0.13
C VAL A 380 30.88 -18.63 -1.17
N ASP A 381 32.05 -18.93 -1.72
CA ASP A 381 32.61 -18.20 -2.87
C ASP A 381 31.75 -18.49 -4.12
N ALA A 382 31.16 -17.43 -4.68
CA ALA A 382 30.27 -17.49 -5.84
C ALA A 382 30.99 -17.75 -7.18
N VAL A 383 32.32 -17.87 -7.16
CA VAL A 383 33.19 -18.13 -8.32
C VAL A 383 33.92 -19.48 -8.18
N THR A 384 34.35 -19.88 -6.97
CA THR A 384 35.04 -21.19 -6.76
C THR A 384 34.17 -22.28 -6.13
N GLY A 385 33.06 -21.94 -5.47
CA GLY A 385 32.28 -22.87 -4.66
C GLY A 385 32.86 -23.18 -3.27
N ASP A 386 34.02 -22.60 -2.91
CA ASP A 386 34.66 -22.81 -1.61
C ASP A 386 33.79 -22.31 -0.44
N VAL A 387 33.74 -23.06 0.67
CA VAL A 387 33.16 -22.58 1.93
C VAL A 387 34.15 -21.62 2.61
N ILE A 388 33.92 -20.32 2.40
CA ILE A 388 34.77 -19.22 2.88
C ILE A 388 34.36 -18.68 4.26
N GLY A 389 33.25 -19.15 4.85
CA GLY A 389 32.77 -18.65 6.14
C GLY A 389 31.47 -19.27 6.64
N GLN A 390 30.91 -18.70 7.71
CA GLN A 390 29.61 -19.03 8.28
C GLN A 390 28.84 -17.78 8.74
N HIS A 391 27.57 -17.68 8.37
CA HIS A 391 26.66 -16.61 8.78
C HIS A 391 25.74 -17.06 9.94
N GLN A 392 24.99 -16.11 10.52
CA GLN A 392 24.02 -16.36 11.59
C GLN A 392 22.55 -16.34 11.14
N GLY A 393 22.29 -16.03 9.86
CA GLY A 393 20.94 -16.03 9.25
C GLY A 393 20.97 -15.28 7.92
N VAL A 394 20.25 -15.78 6.90
CA VAL A 394 20.24 -15.15 5.56
C VAL A 394 19.58 -13.77 5.54
N TRP A 395 18.77 -13.45 6.56
CA TRP A 395 18.13 -12.15 6.78
C TRP A 395 19.09 -11.06 7.27
N PHE A 396 20.24 -11.39 7.86
CA PHE A 396 21.25 -10.40 8.28
C PHE A 396 22.15 -9.91 7.13
N HIS A 397 21.80 -10.27 5.88
CA HIS A 397 22.59 -10.03 4.68
C HIS A 397 21.73 -9.48 3.56
N THR A 398 22.27 -8.56 2.76
CA THR A 398 21.58 -7.92 1.62
C THR A 398 22.47 -8.02 0.38
N ILE A 399 21.90 -8.17 -0.81
CA ILE A 399 22.70 -8.22 -2.06
C ILE A 399 23.41 -6.86 -2.27
N GLY A 400 24.68 -6.90 -2.68
CA GLY A 400 25.59 -5.75 -2.69
C GLY A 400 26.24 -5.43 -1.34
N GLN A 401 25.93 -6.15 -0.25
CA GLN A 401 26.54 -5.89 1.06
C GLN A 401 28.05 -6.18 1.05
N ARG A 402 28.85 -5.11 1.15
CA ARG A 402 30.29 -5.14 1.45
C ARG A 402 30.60 -4.96 2.94
N LYS A 403 29.84 -4.12 3.66
CA LYS A 403 30.12 -3.78 5.05
C LYS A 403 29.51 -4.82 6.00
N GLY A 404 30.36 -5.41 6.84
CA GLY A 404 29.95 -6.39 7.86
C GLY A 404 30.20 -7.85 7.47
N ILE A 405 30.12 -8.21 6.18
CA ILE A 405 30.26 -9.61 5.71
C ILE A 405 31.57 -10.27 6.14
N GLY A 406 32.68 -9.51 6.21
CA GLY A 406 33.98 -10.02 6.70
C GLY A 406 33.99 -10.53 8.15
N LYS A 407 32.94 -10.30 8.96
CA LYS A 407 32.77 -10.95 10.27
C LYS A 407 32.27 -12.40 10.18
N ALA A 408 31.66 -12.76 9.06
CA ALA A 408 31.19 -14.12 8.76
C ALA A 408 32.23 -14.93 7.98
N LEU A 409 33.30 -14.30 7.49
CA LEU A 409 34.36 -14.93 6.70
C LEU A 409 35.49 -15.47 7.56
N ASN A 410 36.15 -16.53 7.08
CA ASN A 410 37.38 -17.03 7.68
C ASN A 410 38.57 -16.06 7.41
N PRO A 411 39.69 -16.18 8.15
CA PRO A 411 40.82 -15.26 7.99
C PRO A 411 41.50 -15.31 6.62
N GLN A 412 41.51 -16.48 5.96
CA GLN A 412 42.12 -16.65 4.64
C GLN A 412 41.31 -15.94 3.55
N ALA A 413 39.99 -16.08 3.57
CA ALA A 413 39.07 -15.36 2.69
C ALA A 413 39.16 -13.85 2.93
N THR A 414 39.14 -13.41 4.20
CA THR A 414 39.26 -11.99 4.56
C THR A 414 40.56 -11.35 4.05
N ALA A 415 41.65 -12.11 3.95
CA ALA A 415 42.91 -11.64 3.36
C ALA A 415 42.88 -11.51 1.82
N ARG A 416 41.95 -12.17 1.12
CA ARG A 416 41.80 -12.14 -0.36
C ARG A 416 41.04 -10.90 -0.90
N GLY A 417 40.77 -9.90 -0.06
CA GLY A 417 40.22 -8.60 -0.48
C GLY A 417 38.80 -8.32 0.04
N PRO A 418 38.14 -7.25 -0.46
CA PRO A 418 36.77 -6.92 -0.09
C PRO A 418 35.78 -7.89 -0.73
N TRP A 419 34.95 -8.53 0.09
CA TRP A 419 33.88 -9.41 -0.37
C TRP A 419 32.54 -8.67 -0.44
N TYR A 420 31.70 -9.11 -1.36
CA TYR A 420 30.35 -8.59 -1.61
C TYR A 420 29.36 -9.75 -1.70
N VAL A 421 28.23 -9.66 -1.02
CA VAL A 421 27.10 -10.60 -1.19
C VAL A 421 26.51 -10.43 -2.60
N VAL A 422 26.37 -11.52 -3.36
CA VAL A 422 25.83 -11.52 -4.74
C VAL A 422 24.56 -12.36 -4.89
N SER A 423 24.38 -13.39 -4.07
CA SER A 423 23.19 -14.25 -4.08
C SER A 423 22.98 -14.86 -2.69
N LYS A 424 21.77 -15.36 -2.42
CA LYS A 424 21.41 -16.05 -1.17
C LYS A 424 20.47 -17.21 -1.49
N ASP A 425 20.64 -18.33 -0.79
CA ASP A 425 19.75 -19.49 -0.86
C ASP A 425 19.21 -19.75 0.57
N PRO A 426 17.98 -19.30 0.89
CA PRO A 426 17.38 -19.51 2.21
C PRO A 426 17.16 -20.99 2.54
N VAL A 427 16.87 -21.81 1.53
CA VAL A 427 16.54 -23.23 1.69
C VAL A 427 17.79 -24.03 2.08
N LYS A 428 18.90 -23.81 1.37
CA LYS A 428 20.21 -24.42 1.70
C LYS A 428 20.96 -23.69 2.82
N ARG A 429 20.49 -22.50 3.23
CA ARG A 429 21.14 -21.60 4.21
C ARG A 429 22.54 -21.22 3.76
N ILE A 430 22.62 -20.65 2.55
CA ILE A 430 23.88 -20.19 1.94
C ILE A 430 23.79 -18.71 1.62
N VAL A 431 24.86 -17.97 1.93
CA VAL A 431 25.11 -16.63 1.41
C VAL A 431 26.29 -16.69 0.45
N TYR A 432 26.04 -16.44 -0.83
CA TYR A 432 27.07 -16.43 -1.87
C TYR A 432 27.73 -15.06 -1.93
N CYS A 433 29.06 -15.04 -1.83
CA CYS A 433 29.87 -13.82 -1.88
C CYS A 433 30.97 -13.93 -2.94
N THR A 434 31.45 -12.81 -3.45
CA THR A 434 32.62 -12.74 -4.34
C THR A 434 33.57 -11.62 -3.95
N ASN A 435 34.87 -11.80 -4.22
CA ASN A 435 35.86 -10.72 -4.26
C ASN A 435 36.14 -10.22 -5.69
N GLN A 436 35.61 -10.92 -6.70
CA GLN A 436 35.58 -10.57 -8.13
C GLN A 436 34.15 -10.12 -8.45
N TYR A 437 33.79 -8.91 -8.03
CA TYR A 437 32.41 -8.43 -8.10
C TYR A 437 31.99 -8.06 -9.52
N GLU A 438 32.96 -7.67 -10.35
CA GLU A 438 32.88 -7.29 -11.75
C GLU A 438 32.23 -8.38 -12.61
N LEU A 439 32.48 -9.67 -12.30
CA LEU A 439 31.87 -10.80 -13.00
C LEU A 439 30.32 -10.81 -12.96
N PHE A 440 29.74 -10.09 -12.00
CA PHE A 440 28.29 -9.96 -11.81
C PHE A 440 27.73 -8.65 -12.41
N ASP A 441 28.49 -7.98 -13.31
CA ASP A 441 28.10 -6.74 -14.01
C ASP A 441 26.77 -6.84 -14.77
N ALA A 442 26.48 -7.97 -15.42
CA ALA A 442 25.25 -8.15 -16.19
C ALA A 442 23.99 -8.14 -15.31
N GLN A 443 24.05 -8.81 -14.16
CA GLN A 443 23.02 -8.77 -13.10
C GLN A 443 22.92 -7.40 -12.42
N ARG A 444 23.78 -6.44 -12.79
CA ARG A 444 23.76 -5.05 -12.31
C ARG A 444 23.27 -4.02 -13.34
N LYS A 445 22.84 -4.49 -14.52
CA LYS A 445 22.09 -3.69 -15.51
C LYS A 445 20.63 -4.07 -15.63
N ARG A 446 20.28 -5.36 -15.56
CA ARG A 446 18.90 -5.83 -15.73
C ARG A 446 18.22 -6.05 -14.38
N VAL A 447 16.95 -5.68 -14.29
CA VAL A 447 16.09 -5.85 -13.10
C VAL A 447 14.71 -6.35 -13.54
N GLU A 448 14.43 -7.63 -13.37
CA GLU A 448 13.08 -8.19 -13.39
C GLU A 448 12.27 -7.66 -12.20
N LEU A 449 11.00 -7.34 -12.46
CA LEU A 449 10.07 -6.72 -11.52
C LEU A 449 8.79 -7.54 -11.34
N GLU A 450 8.30 -7.54 -10.11
CA GLU A 450 6.99 -8.02 -9.67
C GLU A 450 6.20 -6.87 -9.00
N ASP A 451 4.90 -7.04 -8.80
CA ASP A 451 3.99 -6.04 -8.21
C ASP A 451 4.14 -4.61 -8.77
N VAL A 452 4.26 -4.49 -10.10
CA VAL A 452 4.24 -3.20 -10.81
C VAL A 452 2.87 -2.55 -10.64
N THR A 453 2.87 -1.37 -10.02
CA THR A 453 1.70 -0.58 -9.63
C THR A 453 1.86 0.87 -10.10
N TRP A 454 0.76 1.48 -10.53
CA TRP A 454 0.71 2.84 -11.05
C TRP A 454 -0.19 3.72 -10.18
N MET A 455 0.25 4.93 -9.83
CA MET A 455 -0.45 5.79 -8.87
C MET A 455 -1.80 6.31 -9.40
N SER A 456 -1.97 6.35 -10.73
CA SER A 456 -3.22 6.60 -11.45
C SER A 456 -4.21 5.41 -11.44
N GLY A 457 -3.77 4.23 -11.02
CA GLY A 457 -4.50 2.97 -11.16
C GLY A 457 -4.50 2.37 -12.58
N GLN A 458 -3.81 2.99 -13.55
CA GLN A 458 -3.74 2.52 -14.94
C GLN A 458 -2.32 2.66 -15.51
N VAL A 459 -1.94 1.79 -16.45
CA VAL A 459 -0.65 1.89 -17.14
C VAL A 459 -0.58 3.21 -17.91
N PRO A 460 0.40 4.10 -17.66
CA PRO A 460 0.52 5.38 -18.36
C PRO A 460 0.65 5.18 -19.86
N ALA A 461 0.01 6.05 -20.67
CA ALA A 461 -0.01 5.91 -22.13
C ALA A 461 1.39 5.72 -22.75
N MET A 462 2.40 6.46 -22.24
CA MET A 462 3.80 6.35 -22.66
C MET A 462 4.47 4.97 -22.43
N VAL A 463 3.85 4.09 -21.63
CA VAL A 463 4.31 2.71 -21.36
C VAL A 463 3.41 1.68 -22.08
N SER A 464 2.17 2.04 -22.41
CA SER A 464 1.16 1.14 -22.99
C SER A 464 1.37 0.78 -24.47
N ASP A 465 2.28 1.45 -25.19
CA ASP A 465 2.54 1.25 -26.63
C ASP A 465 3.29 -0.06 -26.98
N GLY A 466 3.36 -1.03 -26.07
CA GLY A 466 4.00 -2.35 -26.26
C GLY A 466 5.53 -2.33 -26.45
N ASN A 467 6.14 -1.15 -26.46
CA ASN A 467 7.57 -0.94 -26.63
C ASN A 467 8.23 -0.57 -25.30
N ALA A 468 9.53 -0.84 -25.18
CA ALA A 468 10.27 -0.52 -23.96
C ALA A 468 10.37 1.01 -23.75
N CYS A 469 9.75 1.51 -22.69
CA CYS A 469 9.64 2.94 -22.38
C CYS A 469 10.86 3.43 -21.60
N ARG A 470 11.48 4.53 -22.04
CA ARG A 470 12.62 5.13 -21.33
C ARG A 470 12.12 6.02 -20.19
N LEU A 471 12.40 5.61 -18.95
CA LEU A 471 11.96 6.30 -17.74
C LEU A 471 13.14 6.71 -16.84
N THR A 472 12.91 7.76 -16.07
CA THR A 472 13.76 8.14 -14.94
C THR A 472 13.28 7.40 -13.69
N MET A 473 14.18 6.96 -12.80
CA MET A 473 13.80 6.09 -11.67
C MET A 473 14.68 6.22 -10.43
N LYS A 474 14.14 5.87 -9.26
CA LYS A 474 14.91 5.65 -8.02
C LYS A 474 14.94 4.16 -7.67
N LEU A 475 16.16 3.64 -7.49
CA LEU A 475 16.45 2.26 -7.08
C LEU A 475 16.61 2.11 -5.55
N ARG A 476 16.56 3.25 -4.83
CA ARG A 476 16.69 3.44 -3.38
C ARG A 476 16.40 4.91 -3.03
N HIS A 477 16.09 5.19 -1.77
CA HIS A 477 16.03 6.58 -1.29
C HIS A 477 17.41 7.28 -1.33
N GLY A 478 17.39 8.60 -1.50
CA GLY A 478 18.55 9.47 -1.69
C GLY A 478 18.47 10.32 -2.97
N PRO A 479 19.52 11.12 -3.27
CA PRO A 479 19.50 12.10 -4.37
C PRO A 479 19.81 11.56 -5.75
N ARG A 480 20.30 10.31 -5.88
CA ARG A 480 20.65 9.73 -7.17
C ARG A 480 19.42 9.18 -7.88
N LEU A 481 19.32 9.49 -9.17
CA LEU A 481 18.37 8.92 -10.12
C LEU A 481 19.15 7.99 -11.07
N ALA A 482 18.50 6.92 -11.53
CA ALA A 482 18.92 6.15 -12.69
C ALA A 482 18.00 6.46 -13.88
N ARG A 483 18.43 6.09 -15.08
CA ARG A 483 17.57 6.04 -16.27
C ARG A 483 17.70 4.64 -16.90
N GLY A 484 16.62 4.18 -17.50
CA GLY A 484 16.55 2.84 -18.08
C GLY A 484 15.29 2.63 -18.92
N LEU A 485 15.26 1.51 -19.62
CA LEU A 485 14.13 1.05 -20.42
C LEU A 485 13.27 0.10 -19.58
N LEU A 486 12.02 0.48 -19.31
CA LEU A 486 11.00 -0.38 -18.71
C LEU A 486 10.21 -1.08 -19.82
N GLN A 487 10.16 -2.41 -19.79
CA GLN A 487 9.26 -3.22 -20.60
C GLN A 487 8.35 -4.03 -19.67
N LEU A 488 7.04 -3.89 -19.82
CA LEU A 488 6.06 -4.72 -19.11
C LEU A 488 5.89 -6.08 -19.81
N ASN A 489 5.30 -7.05 -19.12
CA ASN A 489 4.91 -8.33 -19.71
C ASN A 489 3.49 -8.23 -20.29
N ASP A 490 3.35 -8.47 -21.60
CA ASP A 490 2.07 -8.36 -22.34
C ASP A 490 0.94 -9.22 -21.76
N ALA A 491 1.27 -10.37 -21.15
CA ALA A 491 0.31 -11.29 -20.54
C ALA A 491 0.04 -11.01 -19.06
N GLU A 492 0.94 -10.28 -18.38
CA GLU A 492 0.85 -9.98 -16.95
C GLU A 492 1.47 -8.61 -16.64
N PRO A 493 0.77 -7.48 -16.87
CA PRO A 493 1.34 -6.13 -16.76
C PRO A 493 1.80 -5.69 -15.36
N SER A 494 1.49 -6.48 -14.31
CA SER A 494 2.07 -6.35 -12.97
C SER A 494 3.51 -6.87 -12.88
N LYS A 495 4.07 -7.44 -13.96
CA LYS A 495 5.46 -7.87 -14.07
C LYS A 495 6.15 -7.16 -15.23
N GLY A 496 7.47 -7.04 -15.14
CA GLY A 496 8.27 -6.39 -16.17
C GLY A 496 9.77 -6.62 -16.05
N THR A 497 10.51 -5.90 -16.88
CA THR A 497 11.97 -5.82 -16.87
C THR A 497 12.37 -4.36 -17.01
N VAL A 498 13.35 -3.92 -16.21
CA VAL A 498 14.09 -2.69 -16.41
C VAL A 498 15.49 -3.04 -16.91
N GLU A 499 15.95 -2.37 -17.97
CA GLU A 499 17.37 -2.32 -18.35
C GLU A 499 17.94 -0.93 -18.06
N LEU A 500 18.92 -0.86 -17.17
CA LEU A 500 19.59 0.37 -16.74
C LEU A 500 20.69 0.79 -17.73
N GLU A 501 20.71 2.09 -18.07
CA GLU A 501 21.75 2.68 -18.92
C GLU A 501 23.15 2.55 -18.27
N GLN A 502 23.20 2.63 -16.94
CA GLN A 502 24.40 2.52 -16.11
C GLN A 502 24.22 1.44 -15.04
N MET A 503 25.30 0.76 -14.65
CA MET A 503 25.26 -0.30 -13.64
C MET A 503 25.02 0.26 -12.23
N ASP A 504 24.16 -0.38 -11.43
CA ASP A 504 24.00 -0.08 -10.00
C ASP A 504 24.39 -1.30 -9.13
N SER A 505 25.21 -1.07 -8.10
CA SER A 505 25.79 -2.10 -7.23
C SER A 505 25.01 -2.39 -5.94
N GLY A 506 23.83 -1.81 -5.77
CA GLY A 506 22.96 -2.00 -4.60
C GLY A 506 21.58 -2.57 -4.94
N LEU A 507 21.40 -3.15 -6.13
CA LEU A 507 20.15 -3.83 -6.49
C LEU A 507 19.89 -4.99 -5.52
N ALA A 508 18.68 -5.06 -4.97
CA ALA A 508 18.35 -5.97 -3.87
C ALA A 508 16.87 -6.40 -3.94
N PRO A 509 16.57 -7.70 -4.01
CA PRO A 509 15.20 -8.22 -4.01
C PRO A 509 14.36 -7.70 -2.85
N GLY A 510 13.10 -7.35 -3.10
CA GLY A 510 12.20 -6.76 -2.11
C GLY A 510 12.35 -5.26 -1.86
N GLN A 511 13.34 -4.58 -2.48
CA GLN A 511 13.32 -3.11 -2.63
C GLN A 511 12.50 -2.70 -3.86
N TYR A 512 12.13 -1.42 -3.90
CA TYR A 512 11.29 -0.85 -4.95
C TYR A 512 12.13 -0.13 -6.01
N VAL A 513 11.78 -0.30 -7.27
CA VAL A 513 12.09 0.63 -8.36
C VAL A 513 10.90 1.59 -8.47
N VAL A 514 11.13 2.88 -8.21
CA VAL A 514 10.11 3.93 -8.31
C VAL A 514 10.30 4.69 -9.61
N PHE A 515 9.24 4.77 -10.42
CA PHE A 515 9.26 5.37 -11.75
C PHE A 515 8.87 6.85 -11.70
N TYR A 516 9.56 7.67 -12.49
CA TYR A 516 9.28 9.09 -12.63
C TYR A 516 9.24 9.52 -14.10
N ALA A 517 8.33 10.45 -14.39
CA ALA A 517 8.39 11.26 -15.61
C ALA A 517 9.56 12.26 -15.55
N ASP A 518 9.91 12.86 -16.69
CA ASP A 518 11.08 13.75 -16.80
C ASP A 518 10.89 15.12 -16.11
N ASP A 519 9.65 15.50 -15.75
CA ASP A 519 9.32 16.65 -14.89
C ASP A 519 9.41 16.35 -13.37
N GLY A 520 9.49 15.07 -13.01
CA GLY A 520 9.51 14.59 -11.64
C GLY A 520 8.17 14.13 -11.05
N GLU A 521 7.12 13.92 -11.86
CA GLU A 521 5.94 13.16 -11.44
C GLU A 521 6.36 11.73 -11.04
N CYS A 522 5.88 11.22 -9.91
CA CYS A 522 6.01 9.84 -9.48
C CYS A 522 4.87 9.02 -10.08
N LEU A 523 5.17 8.23 -11.10
CA LEU A 523 4.17 7.48 -11.87
C LEU A 523 3.69 6.22 -11.14
N GLY A 524 4.57 5.61 -10.34
CA GLY A 524 4.33 4.30 -9.73
C GLY A 524 5.60 3.60 -9.29
N SER A 525 5.52 2.30 -9.03
CA SER A 525 6.67 1.48 -8.65
C SER A 525 6.48 0.00 -8.94
N GLY A 526 7.59 -0.75 -9.00
CA GLY A 526 7.59 -2.22 -8.97
C GLY A 526 8.62 -2.75 -7.97
N ILE A 527 8.42 -3.96 -7.46
CA ILE A 527 9.33 -4.62 -6.52
C ILE A 527 10.41 -5.38 -7.31
N MET A 528 11.67 -5.27 -6.91
CA MET A 528 12.78 -6.04 -7.48
C MET A 528 12.58 -7.53 -7.18
N SER A 529 12.40 -8.36 -8.22
CA SER A 529 12.19 -9.80 -8.08
C SER A 529 13.50 -10.55 -7.83
N GLU A 530 13.45 -11.62 -7.04
CA GLU A 530 14.60 -12.47 -6.70
C GLU A 530 15.00 -13.47 -7.81
N SER A 531 14.12 -13.67 -8.80
CA SER A 531 14.27 -14.60 -9.93
C SER A 531 15.67 -14.62 -10.55
N GLN A 532 16.21 -13.44 -10.84
CA GLN A 532 17.50 -13.20 -11.50
C GLN A 532 18.73 -13.36 -10.59
N TRP A 533 18.55 -13.32 -9.25
CA TRP A 533 19.63 -13.46 -8.27
C TRP A 533 19.75 -14.86 -7.67
N ASN A 534 18.78 -15.75 -7.91
CA ASN A 534 18.83 -17.16 -7.49
C ASN A 534 19.79 -18.04 -8.33
N ARG A 535 20.74 -17.44 -9.07
CA ARG A 535 21.74 -18.14 -9.91
C ARG A 535 23.16 -17.62 -9.65
N PRO A 536 23.95 -18.26 -8.76
CA PRO A 536 25.40 -18.05 -8.72
C PRO A 536 26.08 -18.59 -9.99
N ILE A 537 27.14 -17.94 -10.44
CA ILE A 537 27.79 -18.21 -11.74
C ILE A 537 28.43 -19.61 -11.79
N CYS A 538 28.80 -20.21 -10.66
CA CYS A 538 29.37 -21.57 -10.60
C CYS A 538 28.51 -22.69 -11.25
N LEU A 539 27.21 -22.49 -11.47
CA LEU A 539 26.31 -23.58 -11.88
C LEU A 539 26.41 -24.01 -13.37
N GLU A 540 27.27 -23.38 -14.18
CA GLU A 540 27.63 -23.90 -15.52
C GLU A 540 28.85 -24.84 -15.51
N THR A 541 29.54 -25.02 -14.37
CA THR A 541 30.68 -25.96 -14.24
C THR A 541 30.64 -26.78 -12.95
N GLN A 542 29.99 -27.95 -13.06
CA GLN A 542 30.19 -29.22 -12.34
C GLN A 542 30.37 -29.24 -10.79
N ALA A 543 29.69 -30.21 -10.17
CA ALA A 543 29.90 -30.75 -8.81
C ALA A 543 29.43 -29.89 -7.61
N VAL A 544 28.10 -29.86 -7.37
CA VAL A 544 27.51 -29.57 -6.05
C VAL A 544 26.55 -30.71 -5.65
N GLU A 545 27.10 -31.93 -5.54
CA GLU A 545 26.33 -33.15 -5.24
C GLU A 545 26.95 -33.99 -4.10
N GLN A 546 27.96 -33.47 -3.39
CA GLN A 546 28.76 -34.21 -2.39
C GLN A 546 28.91 -33.49 -1.02
N LEU A 547 27.99 -32.60 -0.66
CA LEU A 547 27.98 -31.93 0.66
C LEU A 547 26.64 -32.08 1.42
N THR A 548 25.85 -33.11 1.09
CA THR A 548 24.67 -33.55 1.85
C THR A 548 24.63 -35.08 1.94
N SER A 549 25.49 -35.65 2.79
CA SER A 549 25.53 -37.07 3.16
C SER A 549 25.93 -37.20 4.62
#